data_AF-A0A534XLW4-F1
#
_entry.id   AF-A0A534XLW4-F1
#
_cell.length_a   1.000
_cell.length_b   1.000
_cell.length_c   1.000
_cell.angle_alpha   90.00
_cell.angle_beta   90.00
_cell.angle_gamma   90.00
#
_symmetry.space_group_name_H-M   'P 1'
#
loop_
_entity.id
_entity.type
_entity.pdbx_description
1 polymer ?
#
loop_
_entity_poly.entity_id
_entity_poly.type
_entity_poly.pdbx_seq_one_letter_code
_entity_poly.pdbx_strand_id
1 'polypeptide(L)'
;MMPALDGLLAPDDVLPQRDRLLDPHAVAWRLAEASGMSKVSRCELLRTDYRFGRRLRVLHRERIGSRWRWVVGRAYPEGQSEEAFRQAVATGTPTPTRGQHRNVVHARALGAVFWTFPSDRKLIRLARELRDLRALARRLGGPGSGARVVGYKPEKSVVVELHDRRGRRLAYAKIYKEGLGERARGIHTWLARQVSPDHLRLRLATPLVSTAAAEPLVLEAITGRRIADLGGREACSGVARLGAALADFHSLTPPKGSSRFNRYDPERLAAAAELLAQACPRVAREARTLVDELGRVEPSREPLACLHGDVHPKNGLLAGTRVALIDLDKTSRGDAAVDLGSFLSLLSYERVLDRLAPADERARRRSFLEGYARVGSLPGPHTLRWHTAAALLAEQAMRTVRQIRTDALPRLDRLLADARRLLEERDDG
;
A
#
# COMPACT_ATOMS: atom_id res chain seq x y z
N MET A 1 -17.58 6.78 -17.14
CA MET A 1 -17.13 5.80 -18.15
C MET A 1 -15.68 5.48 -17.85
N MET A 2 -15.36 4.22 -17.52
CA MET A 2 -13.94 3.82 -17.41
C MET A 2 -13.29 3.91 -18.79
N PRO A 3 -12.03 4.37 -18.92
CA PRO A 3 -11.32 4.23 -20.18
C PRO A 3 -11.26 2.75 -20.55
N ALA A 4 -11.39 2.46 -21.84
CA ALA A 4 -11.32 1.09 -22.35
C ALA A 4 -9.99 0.47 -21.90
N LEU A 5 -10.06 -0.67 -21.19
CA LEU A 5 -8.89 -1.49 -20.87
C LEU A 5 -8.42 -2.29 -22.09
N ASP A 6 -9.23 -2.28 -23.16
CA ASP A 6 -8.98 -2.94 -24.43
C ASP A 6 -7.63 -2.49 -25.01
N GLY A 7 -6.80 -3.47 -25.36
CA GLY A 7 -5.44 -3.26 -25.85
C GLY A 7 -4.41 -2.86 -24.78
N LEU A 8 -4.83 -2.51 -23.56
CA LEU A 8 -3.93 -2.20 -22.44
C LEU A 8 -3.70 -3.39 -21.51
N LEU A 9 -4.74 -4.20 -21.28
CA LEU A 9 -4.69 -5.46 -20.54
C LEU A 9 -5.22 -6.59 -21.42
N ALA A 10 -4.55 -7.74 -21.40
CA ALA A 10 -5.07 -8.95 -22.02
C ALA A 10 -6.40 -9.38 -21.34
N PRO A 11 -7.31 -10.05 -22.05
CA PRO A 11 -8.43 -10.76 -21.43
C PRO A 11 -7.94 -11.71 -20.33
N ASP A 12 -8.77 -11.96 -19.32
CA ASP A 12 -8.46 -12.90 -18.24
C ASP A 12 -9.43 -14.07 -18.32
N ASP A 13 -9.00 -15.17 -18.93
CA ASP A 13 -9.85 -16.36 -19.14
C ASP A 13 -10.26 -17.03 -17.82
N VAL A 14 -9.48 -16.84 -16.75
CA VAL A 14 -9.82 -17.34 -15.41
C VAL A 14 -10.88 -16.46 -14.74
N LEU A 15 -10.91 -15.16 -15.07
CA LEU A 15 -11.83 -14.17 -14.53
C LEU A 15 -12.47 -13.33 -15.67
N PRO A 16 -13.29 -13.94 -16.54
CA PRO A 16 -13.84 -13.25 -17.73
C PRO A 16 -14.73 -12.05 -17.36
N GLN A 17 -15.26 -12.01 -16.13
CA GLN A 17 -16.04 -10.90 -15.59
C GLN A 17 -15.21 -9.69 -15.14
N ARG A 18 -13.87 -9.72 -15.23
CA ARG A 18 -12.96 -8.74 -14.61
C ARG A 18 -13.41 -7.31 -14.86
N ASP A 19 -13.67 -6.96 -16.11
CA ASP A 19 -13.93 -5.57 -16.51
C ASP A 19 -15.30 -5.10 -16.02
N ARG A 20 -16.30 -5.99 -15.96
CA ARG A 20 -17.60 -5.71 -15.35
C ARG A 20 -17.51 -5.44 -13.85
N LEU A 21 -16.57 -6.06 -13.15
CA LEU A 21 -16.32 -5.83 -11.73
C LEU A 21 -15.55 -4.54 -11.43
N LEU A 22 -14.89 -3.97 -12.45
CA LEU A 22 -14.22 -2.67 -12.33
C LEU A 22 -15.18 -1.52 -12.61
N ASP A 23 -16.22 -1.73 -13.42
CA ASP A 23 -17.24 -0.73 -13.70
C ASP A 23 -18.16 -0.48 -12.49
N PRO A 24 -18.09 0.71 -11.85
CA PRO A 24 -18.93 1.03 -10.70
C PRO A 24 -20.43 1.01 -11.01
N HIS A 25 -20.83 1.29 -12.26
CA HIS A 25 -22.24 1.27 -12.65
C HIS A 25 -22.78 -0.16 -12.72
N ALA A 26 -22.05 -1.06 -13.40
CA ALA A 26 -22.39 -2.49 -13.43
C ALA A 26 -22.46 -3.09 -12.03
N VAL A 27 -21.50 -2.76 -11.15
CA VAL A 27 -21.48 -3.24 -9.76
C VAL A 27 -22.68 -2.72 -8.97
N ALA A 28 -22.96 -1.42 -9.02
CA ALA A 28 -24.09 -0.83 -8.29
C ALA A 28 -25.44 -1.43 -8.69
N TRP A 29 -25.65 -1.60 -10.00
CA TRP A 29 -26.88 -2.17 -10.54
C TRP A 29 -27.06 -3.63 -10.08
N ARG A 30 -26.00 -4.46 -10.17
CA ARG A 30 -26.04 -5.87 -9.77
C ARG A 30 -26.19 -6.06 -8.26
N LEU A 31 -25.62 -5.16 -7.45
CA LEU A 31 -25.79 -5.19 -6.00
C LEU A 31 -27.20 -4.78 -5.57
N ALA A 32 -27.81 -3.81 -6.24
CA ALA A 32 -29.21 -3.44 -6.00
C ALA A 32 -30.14 -4.62 -6.31
N GLU A 33 -29.95 -5.27 -7.46
CA GLU A 33 -30.68 -6.48 -7.87
C GLU A 33 -30.54 -7.62 -6.83
N ALA A 34 -29.31 -7.96 -6.46
CA ALA A 34 -29.03 -9.10 -5.58
C ALA A 34 -29.39 -8.88 -4.10
N SER A 35 -29.52 -7.63 -3.65
CA SER A 35 -29.84 -7.29 -2.25
C SER A 35 -31.31 -6.95 -2.01
N GLY A 36 -32.11 -6.74 -3.07
CA GLY A 36 -33.54 -6.42 -2.96
C GLY A 36 -33.83 -5.06 -2.33
N MET A 37 -32.90 -4.08 -2.44
CA MET A 37 -32.97 -2.79 -1.76
C MET A 37 -32.94 -1.58 -2.71
N SER A 38 -33.36 -0.42 -2.17
CA SER A 38 -33.49 0.88 -2.83
C SER A 38 -32.22 1.35 -3.58
N LYS A 39 -32.48 2.07 -4.68
CA LYS A 39 -31.54 2.69 -5.65
C LYS A 39 -30.22 3.17 -5.03
N VAL A 40 -29.12 2.45 -5.29
CA VAL A 40 -27.76 2.98 -5.08
C VAL A 40 -27.63 4.25 -5.92
N SER A 41 -27.50 5.41 -5.26
CA SER A 41 -27.49 6.71 -5.95
C SER A 41 -26.15 7.05 -6.59
N ARG A 42 -25.06 6.43 -6.10
CA ARG A 42 -23.69 6.63 -6.57
C ARG A 42 -22.83 5.46 -6.12
N CYS A 43 -21.93 4.99 -6.98
CA CYS A 43 -20.92 3.99 -6.67
C CYS A 43 -19.57 4.44 -7.25
N GLU A 44 -18.50 4.23 -6.49
CA GLU A 44 -17.16 4.61 -6.90
C GLU A 44 -16.17 3.49 -6.56
N LEU A 45 -15.35 3.11 -7.54
CA LEU A 45 -14.22 2.22 -7.33
C LEU A 45 -13.10 2.99 -6.62
N LEU A 46 -12.75 2.54 -5.42
CA LEU A 46 -11.69 3.12 -4.59
C LEU A 46 -10.36 2.39 -4.72
N ARG A 47 -10.40 1.07 -4.94
CA ARG A 47 -9.18 0.24 -4.96
C ARG A 47 -9.38 -1.06 -5.73
N THR A 48 -8.33 -1.48 -6.42
CA THR A 48 -8.21 -2.80 -7.05
C THR A 48 -6.99 -3.55 -6.48
N ASP A 49 -7.14 -4.85 -6.21
CA ASP A 49 -6.07 -5.82 -5.91
C ASP A 49 -6.25 -7.00 -6.86
N TYR A 50 -5.57 -6.89 -8.00
CA TYR A 50 -5.61 -7.82 -9.12
C TYR A 50 -4.30 -8.63 -9.19
N ARG A 51 -4.44 -9.92 -9.48
CA ARG A 51 -3.37 -10.77 -9.98
C ARG A 51 -3.92 -11.52 -11.18
N PHE A 52 -3.34 -11.26 -12.34
CA PHE A 52 -3.71 -11.85 -13.62
C PHE A 52 -3.85 -13.38 -13.50
N GLY A 53 -4.95 -13.92 -14.03
CA GLY A 53 -5.23 -15.35 -14.04
C GLY A 53 -5.45 -15.98 -12.66
N ARG A 54 -5.64 -15.19 -11.59
CA ARG A 54 -5.67 -15.73 -10.22
C ARG A 54 -6.69 -15.11 -9.29
N ARG A 55 -6.77 -13.78 -9.20
CA ARG A 55 -7.74 -13.12 -8.30
C ARG A 55 -7.98 -11.68 -8.70
N LEU A 56 -9.21 -11.24 -8.50
CA LEU A 56 -9.58 -9.83 -8.48
C LEU A 56 -10.34 -9.52 -7.19
N ARG A 57 -9.92 -8.46 -6.51
CA ARG A 57 -10.68 -7.84 -5.43
C ARG A 57 -10.80 -6.35 -5.67
N VAL A 58 -12.00 -5.83 -5.48
CA VAL A 58 -12.36 -4.44 -5.66
C VAL A 58 -12.95 -3.87 -4.37
N LEU A 59 -12.62 -2.63 -4.05
CA LEU A 59 -13.24 -1.87 -2.98
C LEU A 59 -14.04 -0.75 -3.62
N HIS A 60 -15.34 -0.74 -3.39
CA HIS A 60 -16.23 0.32 -3.79
C HIS A 60 -16.65 1.15 -2.56
N ARG A 61 -17.03 2.41 -2.81
CA ARG A 61 -17.94 3.11 -1.91
C ARG A 61 -19.26 3.38 -2.60
N GLU A 62 -20.35 3.11 -1.90
CA GLU A 62 -21.71 3.28 -2.40
C GLU A 62 -22.47 4.26 -1.53
N ARG A 63 -23.30 5.10 -2.15
CA ARG A 63 -24.16 6.06 -1.48
C ARG A 63 -25.60 5.58 -1.50
N ILE A 64 -26.11 5.26 -0.31
CA ILE A 64 -27.50 4.87 -0.07
C ILE A 64 -28.14 5.97 0.79
N GLY A 65 -29.10 6.70 0.22
CA GLY A 65 -29.61 7.94 0.82
C GLY A 65 -28.48 8.95 1.03
N SER A 66 -28.30 9.42 2.27
CA SER A 66 -27.23 10.36 2.65
C SER A 66 -25.94 9.69 3.13
N ARG A 67 -25.89 8.35 3.23
CA ARG A 67 -24.77 7.62 3.85
C ARG A 67 -23.90 6.92 2.81
N TRP A 68 -22.59 7.04 2.98
CA TRP A 68 -21.59 6.26 2.27
C TRP A 68 -21.29 4.96 3.02
N ARG A 69 -21.10 3.87 2.27
CA ARG A 69 -20.65 2.58 2.79
C ARG A 69 -19.56 2.01 1.91
N TRP A 70 -18.66 1.24 2.50
CA TRP A 70 -17.67 0.46 1.76
C TRP A 70 -18.21 -0.92 1.45
N VAL A 71 -18.00 -1.36 0.21
CA VAL A 71 -18.39 -2.69 -0.26
C VAL A 71 -17.18 -3.32 -0.94
N VAL A 72 -16.82 -4.52 -0.51
CA VAL A 72 -15.69 -5.28 -1.06
C VAL A 72 -16.23 -6.37 -1.97
N GLY A 73 -15.90 -6.31 -3.26
CA GLY A 73 -16.21 -7.37 -4.21
C GLY A 73 -15.00 -8.28 -4.43
N ARG A 74 -15.23 -9.59 -4.53
CA ARG A 74 -14.21 -10.57 -4.92
C ARG A 74 -14.74 -11.41 -6.06
N ALA A 75 -13.97 -11.43 -7.16
CA ALA A 75 -14.22 -12.31 -8.29
C ALA A 75 -13.75 -13.73 -7.97
N TYR A 76 -14.46 -14.71 -8.54
CA TYR A 76 -14.10 -16.12 -8.50
C TYR A 76 -14.14 -16.69 -9.92
N PRO A 77 -13.33 -17.72 -10.20
CA PRO A 77 -13.49 -18.49 -11.43
C PRO A 77 -14.92 -19.03 -11.56
N GLU A 78 -15.28 -19.37 -12.79
CA GLU A 78 -16.61 -19.89 -13.10
C GLU A 78 -17.00 -21.08 -12.20
N GLY A 79 -18.27 -21.10 -11.77
CA GLY A 79 -18.80 -22.11 -10.84
C GLY A 79 -18.38 -21.98 -9.37
N GLN A 80 -17.32 -21.22 -9.03
CA GLN A 80 -16.78 -21.20 -7.66
C GLN A 80 -17.44 -20.17 -6.73
N SER A 81 -18.17 -19.19 -7.27
CA SER A 81 -18.74 -18.10 -6.46
C SER A 81 -19.89 -18.52 -5.54
N GLU A 82 -20.66 -19.56 -5.90
CA GLU A 82 -21.79 -20.08 -5.12
C GLU A 82 -21.31 -20.75 -3.82
N GLU A 83 -20.29 -21.62 -3.93
CA GLU A 83 -19.64 -22.25 -2.77
C GLU A 83 -19.03 -21.20 -1.84
N ALA A 84 -18.31 -20.24 -2.42
CA ALA A 84 -17.70 -19.15 -1.66
C ALA A 84 -18.75 -18.30 -0.92
N PHE A 85 -19.91 -18.07 -1.52
CA PHE A 85 -21.03 -17.38 -0.87
C PHE A 85 -21.58 -18.20 0.30
N ARG A 86 -21.83 -19.50 0.12
CA ARG A 86 -22.33 -20.38 1.18
C ARG A 86 -21.40 -20.38 2.40
N GLN A 87 -20.09 -20.50 2.16
CA GLN A 87 -19.07 -20.42 3.21
C GLN A 87 -19.04 -19.05 3.91
N ALA A 88 -19.18 -17.96 3.14
CA ALA A 88 -19.18 -16.61 3.67
C ALA A 88 -20.43 -16.32 4.54
N VAL A 89 -21.59 -16.89 4.21
CA VAL A 89 -22.80 -16.81 5.03
C VAL A 89 -22.65 -17.64 6.30
N ALA A 90 -22.13 -18.87 6.20
CA ALA A 90 -21.96 -19.77 7.35
C ALA A 90 -20.96 -19.24 8.40
N THR A 91 -19.93 -18.51 7.96
CA THR A 91 -18.88 -17.94 8.83
C THR A 91 -19.13 -16.48 9.20
N GLY A 92 -20.12 -15.84 8.59
CA GLY A 92 -20.42 -14.42 8.73
C GLY A 92 -21.20 -14.09 10.00
N THR A 93 -21.11 -12.84 10.46
CA THR A 93 -21.99 -12.33 11.53
C THR A 93 -23.44 -12.31 11.01
N PRO A 94 -24.43 -12.78 11.79
CA PRO A 94 -25.83 -12.80 11.38
C PRO A 94 -26.27 -11.43 10.86
N THR A 95 -26.95 -11.41 9.71
CA THR A 95 -27.53 -10.17 9.17
C THR A 95 -28.81 -9.87 9.94
N PRO A 96 -29.08 -8.63 10.35
CA PRO A 96 -30.37 -8.25 10.94
C PRO A 96 -31.52 -8.54 9.97
N THR A 97 -32.58 -9.13 10.49
CA THR A 97 -33.82 -9.47 9.77
C THR A 97 -34.66 -8.20 9.57
N ARG A 98 -34.84 -7.81 8.30
CA ARG A 98 -35.63 -6.69 7.74
C ARG A 98 -34.99 -5.29 7.74
N GLY A 99 -35.06 -4.65 6.56
CA GLY A 99 -34.76 -3.23 6.35
C GLY A 99 -33.27 -2.83 6.26
N GLN A 100 -32.33 -3.74 6.47
CA GLN A 100 -30.90 -3.48 6.40
C GLN A 100 -30.20 -4.31 5.31
N HIS A 101 -29.15 -3.73 4.69
CA HIS A 101 -28.34 -4.41 3.67
C HIS A 101 -27.71 -5.68 4.22
N ARG A 102 -27.72 -6.74 3.40
CA ARG A 102 -27.03 -7.99 3.72
C ARG A 102 -25.53 -7.74 3.91
N ASN A 103 -24.97 -8.35 4.95
CA ASN A 103 -23.53 -8.31 5.21
C ASN A 103 -22.73 -8.98 4.09
N VAL A 104 -23.33 -9.97 3.44
CA VAL A 104 -22.76 -10.73 2.32
C VAL A 104 -23.80 -10.83 1.20
N VAL A 105 -23.40 -10.56 -0.05
CA VAL A 105 -24.26 -10.63 -1.24
C VAL A 105 -23.57 -11.45 -2.32
N HIS A 106 -24.32 -12.33 -2.99
CA HIS A 106 -23.85 -13.06 -4.17
C HIS A 106 -24.40 -12.40 -5.43
N ALA A 107 -23.52 -11.86 -6.27
CA ALA A 107 -23.90 -11.39 -7.60
C ALA A 107 -23.51 -12.47 -8.62
N ARG A 108 -24.43 -13.42 -8.86
CA ARG A 108 -24.21 -14.54 -9.79
C ARG A 108 -23.75 -14.09 -11.18
N ALA A 109 -24.38 -13.06 -11.74
CA ALA A 109 -24.03 -12.50 -13.04
C ALA A 109 -22.63 -11.86 -13.12
N LEU A 110 -21.99 -11.60 -11.97
CA LEU A 110 -20.61 -11.13 -11.88
C LEU A 110 -19.66 -12.22 -11.38
N GLY A 111 -20.12 -13.46 -11.15
CA GLY A 111 -19.30 -14.52 -10.55
C GLY A 111 -18.58 -14.05 -9.28
N ALA A 112 -19.25 -13.26 -8.44
CA ALA A 112 -18.61 -12.53 -7.35
C ALA A 112 -19.41 -12.51 -6.06
N VAL A 113 -18.67 -12.49 -4.95
CA VAL A 113 -19.22 -12.33 -3.60
C VAL A 113 -18.81 -10.96 -3.07
N PHE A 114 -19.74 -10.29 -2.40
CA PHE A 114 -19.55 -8.95 -1.86
C PHE A 114 -19.75 -8.93 -0.35
N TRP A 115 -18.91 -8.17 0.36
CA TRP A 115 -19.01 -7.93 1.80
C TRP A 115 -19.22 -6.43 2.07
N THR A 116 -20.22 -6.11 2.89
CA THR A 116 -20.50 -4.75 3.32
C THR A 116 -19.73 -4.45 4.61
N PHE A 117 -18.91 -3.40 4.63
CA PHE A 117 -18.16 -3.01 5.83
C PHE A 117 -19.13 -2.74 7.02
N PRO A 118 -18.85 -3.24 8.24
CA PRO A 118 -17.57 -3.79 8.71
C PRO A 118 -17.40 -5.31 8.55
N SER A 119 -18.23 -6.00 7.77
CA SER A 119 -17.98 -7.40 7.42
C SER A 119 -16.80 -7.49 6.44
N ASP A 120 -15.84 -8.35 6.74
CA ASP A 120 -14.67 -8.61 5.90
C ASP A 120 -14.28 -10.08 6.03
N ARG A 121 -13.97 -10.71 4.91
CA ARG A 121 -13.69 -12.16 4.83
C ARG A 121 -12.49 -12.61 5.66
N LYS A 122 -11.48 -11.76 5.87
CA LYS A 122 -10.26 -12.11 6.63
C LYS A 122 -10.06 -11.31 7.90
N LEU A 123 -10.72 -10.16 8.05
CA LEU A 123 -10.76 -9.40 9.29
C LEU A 123 -11.98 -9.82 10.11
N ILE A 124 -12.02 -11.10 10.51
CA ILE A 124 -13.20 -11.75 11.11
C ILE A 124 -13.67 -11.11 12.42
N ARG A 125 -12.77 -10.40 13.13
CA ARG A 125 -13.05 -9.69 14.40
C ARG A 125 -13.30 -8.19 14.21
N LEU A 126 -13.32 -7.68 12.97
CA LEU A 126 -13.32 -6.24 12.67
C LEU A 126 -14.45 -5.48 13.37
N ALA A 127 -15.68 -5.99 13.34
CA ALA A 127 -16.81 -5.33 14.01
C ALA A 127 -16.63 -5.24 15.53
N ARG A 128 -16.04 -6.26 16.16
CA ARG A 128 -15.71 -6.27 17.59
C ARG A 128 -14.59 -5.28 17.90
N GLU A 129 -13.48 -5.35 17.17
CA GLU A 129 -12.33 -4.45 17.35
C GLU A 129 -12.70 -2.98 17.16
N LEU A 130 -13.59 -2.64 16.22
CA LEU A 130 -14.10 -1.28 16.06
C LEU A 130 -14.94 -0.81 17.25
N ARG A 131 -15.60 -1.70 17.99
CA ARG A 131 -16.30 -1.35 19.24
C ARG A 131 -15.28 -1.16 20.37
N ASP A 132 -14.31 -2.05 20.48
CA ASP A 132 -13.26 -2.00 21.51
C ASP A 132 -12.42 -0.72 21.37
N LEU A 133 -12.05 -0.33 20.15
CA LEU A 133 -11.34 0.92 19.88
C LEU A 133 -12.14 2.18 20.24
N ARG A 134 -13.47 2.15 20.10
CA ARG A 134 -14.32 3.26 20.59
C ARG A 134 -14.33 3.32 22.11
N ALA A 135 -14.34 2.17 22.79
CA ALA A 135 -14.22 2.13 24.24
C ALA A 135 -12.83 2.61 24.71
N LEU A 136 -11.77 2.22 24.00
CA LEU A 136 -10.41 2.69 24.25
C LEU A 136 -10.29 4.21 24.07
N ALA A 137 -10.86 4.77 23.01
CA ALA A 137 -10.88 6.22 22.80
C ALA A 137 -11.52 6.97 23.99
N ARG A 138 -12.64 6.46 24.54
CA ARG A 138 -13.27 7.02 25.74
C ARG A 138 -12.42 6.88 27.00
N ARG A 139 -11.69 5.77 27.16
CA ARG A 139 -10.74 5.60 28.26
C ARG A 139 -9.57 6.59 28.17
N LEU A 140 -9.09 6.88 26.97
CA LEU A 140 -7.95 7.77 26.75
C LEU A 140 -8.31 9.26 26.81
N GLY A 141 -9.45 9.67 26.23
CA GLY A 141 -9.83 11.08 26.08
C GLY A 141 -11.05 11.52 26.89
N GLY A 142 -11.65 10.62 27.66
CA GLY A 142 -12.88 10.87 28.42
C GLY A 142 -14.17 10.85 27.58
N PRO A 143 -15.32 11.22 28.18
CA PRO A 143 -16.61 11.29 27.50
C PRO A 143 -16.57 12.18 26.24
N GLY A 144 -17.26 11.73 25.19
CA GLY A 144 -17.30 12.41 23.88
C GLY A 144 -16.13 12.07 22.94
N SER A 145 -15.14 11.29 23.40
CA SER A 145 -14.09 10.77 22.54
C SER A 145 -14.61 9.68 21.59
N GLY A 146 -14.00 9.58 20.42
CA GLY A 146 -14.47 8.75 19.33
C GLY A 146 -13.36 8.04 18.57
N ALA A 147 -13.78 7.15 17.66
CA ALA A 147 -12.90 6.43 16.75
C ALA A 147 -13.42 6.58 15.32
N ARG A 148 -12.54 6.89 14.38
CA ARG A 148 -12.85 7.14 12.97
C ARG A 148 -11.96 6.31 12.08
N VAL A 149 -12.54 5.54 11.16
CA VAL A 149 -11.75 4.79 10.19
C VAL A 149 -11.15 5.76 9.17
N VAL A 150 -9.83 5.74 9.03
CA VAL A 150 -9.07 6.61 8.12
C VAL A 150 -8.40 5.85 6.98
N GLY A 151 -8.37 4.52 7.06
CA GLY A 151 -7.87 3.69 5.97
C GLY A 151 -8.45 2.27 6.03
N TYR A 152 -8.80 1.72 4.87
CA TYR A 152 -9.26 0.35 4.74
C TYR A 152 -8.58 -0.33 3.56
N LYS A 153 -7.83 -1.42 3.85
CA LYS A 153 -7.23 -2.32 2.87
C LYS A 153 -7.91 -3.69 3.06
N PRO A 154 -8.94 -4.02 2.24
CA PRO A 154 -9.72 -5.24 2.41
C PRO A 154 -8.89 -6.51 2.55
N GLU A 155 -9.34 -7.40 3.45
CA GLU A 155 -8.65 -8.62 3.86
C GLU A 155 -7.21 -8.45 4.43
N LYS A 156 -6.73 -7.21 4.64
CA LYS A 156 -5.35 -6.93 5.09
C LYS A 156 -5.34 -6.14 6.39
N SER A 157 -5.93 -4.95 6.39
CA SER A 157 -5.91 -4.07 7.55
C SER A 157 -6.92 -2.92 7.50
N VAL A 158 -7.23 -2.37 8.67
CA VAL A 158 -8.00 -1.14 8.87
C VAL A 158 -7.20 -0.21 9.78
N VAL A 159 -7.09 1.06 9.40
CA VAL A 159 -6.46 2.11 10.22
C VAL A 159 -7.55 3.00 10.79
N VAL A 160 -7.52 3.19 12.10
CA VAL A 160 -8.51 3.92 12.90
C VAL A 160 -7.80 5.03 13.66
N GLU A 161 -8.27 6.26 13.50
CA GLU A 161 -7.87 7.40 14.32
C GLU A 161 -8.74 7.43 15.59
N LEU A 162 -8.11 7.47 16.76
CA LEU A 162 -8.77 7.74 18.04
C LEU A 162 -8.62 9.23 18.34
N HIS A 163 -9.72 9.90 18.70
CA HIS A 163 -9.75 11.34 18.94
C HIS A 163 -10.58 11.70 20.17
N ASP A 164 -10.25 12.82 20.82
CA ASP A 164 -11.06 13.37 21.92
C ASP A 164 -12.28 14.13 21.41
N ARG A 165 -13.13 14.63 22.33
CA ARG A 165 -14.34 15.41 21.97
C ARG A 165 -14.06 16.68 21.16
N ARG A 166 -12.82 17.21 21.22
CA ARG A 166 -12.39 18.40 20.46
C ARG A 166 -11.80 18.02 19.10
N GLY A 167 -11.79 16.73 18.74
CA GLY A 167 -11.21 16.21 17.51
C GLY A 167 -9.68 16.13 17.53
N ARG A 168 -9.03 16.31 18.69
CA ARG A 168 -7.58 16.14 18.80
C ARG A 168 -7.25 14.65 18.75
N ARG A 169 -6.29 14.27 17.91
CA ARG A 169 -5.84 12.88 17.77
C ARG A 169 -5.13 12.43 19.04
N LEU A 170 -5.60 11.31 19.58
CA LEU A 170 -5.04 10.64 20.75
C LEU A 170 -4.07 9.53 20.33
N ALA A 171 -4.48 8.72 19.35
CA ALA A 171 -3.73 7.56 18.89
C ALA A 171 -4.18 7.13 17.48
N TYR A 172 -3.36 6.31 16.83
CA TYR A 172 -3.77 5.53 15.67
C TYR A 172 -3.74 4.05 16.00
N ALA A 173 -4.84 3.37 15.72
CA ALA A 173 -4.94 1.93 15.83
C ALA A 173 -4.94 1.29 14.44
N LYS A 174 -4.23 0.18 14.29
CA LYS A 174 -4.20 -0.60 13.06
C LYS A 174 -4.65 -2.03 13.37
N ILE A 175 -5.81 -2.37 12.83
CA ILE A 175 -6.38 -3.72 12.85
C ILE A 175 -5.73 -4.49 11.71
N TYR A 176 -5.33 -5.72 11.98
CA TYR A 176 -4.67 -6.60 11.03
C TYR A 176 -5.47 -7.88 10.82
N LYS A 177 -5.17 -8.60 9.73
CA LYS A 177 -5.47 -10.03 9.67
C LYS A 177 -4.79 -10.73 10.85
N GLU A 178 -5.46 -11.71 11.44
CA GLU A 178 -4.94 -12.55 12.52
C GLU A 178 -3.51 -13.06 12.23
N GLY A 179 -2.67 -13.02 13.27
CA GLY A 179 -1.23 -13.33 13.23
C GLY A 179 -0.31 -12.19 12.76
N LEU A 180 -0.81 -11.21 11.99
CA LEU A 180 0.04 -10.11 11.50
C LEU A 180 0.21 -8.96 12.52
N GLY A 181 -0.77 -8.77 13.41
CA GLY A 181 -0.74 -7.69 14.42
C GLY A 181 0.38 -7.86 15.44
N GLU A 182 0.62 -9.08 15.90
CA GLU A 182 1.70 -9.41 16.83
C GLU A 182 3.07 -9.08 16.24
N ARG A 183 3.34 -9.53 15.00
CA ARG A 183 4.58 -9.21 14.28
C ARG A 183 4.76 -7.70 14.13
N ALA A 184 3.72 -6.98 13.72
CA ALA A 184 3.78 -5.52 13.55
C ALA A 184 4.10 -4.82 14.89
N ARG A 185 3.46 -5.25 15.99
CA ARG A 185 3.75 -4.73 17.32
C ARG A 185 5.18 -5.01 17.76
N GLY A 186 5.67 -6.24 17.54
CA GLY A 186 7.05 -6.62 17.86
C GLY A 186 8.07 -5.72 17.14
N ILE A 187 7.86 -5.46 15.84
CA ILE A 187 8.69 -4.56 15.04
C ILE A 187 8.65 -3.13 15.61
N HIS A 188 7.45 -2.59 15.83
CA HIS A 188 7.30 -1.22 16.33
C HIS A 188 7.91 -1.03 17.72
N THR A 189 7.66 -1.96 18.65
CA THR A 189 8.23 -1.92 20.00
C THR A 189 9.75 -2.03 19.96
N TRP A 190 10.31 -2.91 19.13
CA TRP A 190 11.75 -3.10 19.00
C TRP A 190 12.46 -1.85 18.46
N LEU A 191 11.93 -1.26 17.39
CA LEU A 191 12.54 -0.09 16.76
C LEU A 191 12.37 1.17 17.62
N ALA A 192 11.18 1.39 18.21
CA ALA A 192 10.92 2.55 19.04
C ALA A 192 11.84 2.63 20.27
N ARG A 193 12.27 1.48 20.82
CA ARG A 193 13.21 1.42 21.95
C ARG A 193 14.63 1.88 21.60
N GLN A 194 15.00 1.88 20.33
CA GLN A 194 16.34 2.29 19.88
C GLN A 194 16.42 3.79 19.56
N VAL A 195 15.27 4.47 19.47
CA VAL A 195 15.21 5.89 19.11
C VAL A 195 14.82 6.69 20.35
N SER A 196 15.76 7.48 20.86
CA SER A 196 15.50 8.39 21.98
C SER A 196 14.33 9.35 21.66
N PRO A 197 13.49 9.71 22.64
CA PRO A 197 12.49 10.77 22.49
C PRO A 197 13.06 12.10 22.00
N ASP A 198 14.36 12.36 22.22
CA ASP A 198 15.06 13.59 21.82
C ASP A 198 15.96 13.40 20.59
N HIS A 199 15.80 12.28 19.87
CA HIS A 199 16.60 11.99 18.69
C HIS A 199 16.48 13.13 17.65
N LEU A 200 17.62 13.60 17.13
CA LEU A 200 17.76 14.87 16.41
C LEU A 200 16.91 14.96 15.12
N ARG A 201 16.82 13.85 14.37
CA ARG A 201 16.19 13.83 13.03
C ARG A 201 15.07 12.81 12.89
N LEU A 202 15.26 11.59 13.39
CA LEU A 202 14.25 10.52 13.34
C LEU A 202 13.30 10.55 14.54
N ARG A 203 12.02 10.26 14.30
CA ARG A 203 11.02 9.92 15.33
C ARG A 203 10.26 8.66 14.92
N LEU A 204 9.98 7.79 15.87
CA LEU A 204 9.09 6.63 15.68
C LEU A 204 7.95 6.72 16.69
N ALA A 205 6.76 6.24 16.30
CA ALA A 205 5.60 6.25 17.18
C ALA A 205 5.71 5.14 18.23
N THR A 206 5.63 5.52 19.50
CA THR A 206 5.59 4.60 20.64
C THR A 206 4.30 3.78 20.64
N PRO A 207 4.37 2.45 20.74
CA PRO A 207 3.20 1.60 20.99
C PRO A 207 2.60 1.86 22.37
N LEU A 208 1.27 1.97 22.45
CA LEU A 208 0.56 2.11 23.72
C LEU A 208 0.40 0.73 24.39
N VAL A 209 0.76 0.64 25.67
CA VAL A 209 1.07 -0.60 26.42
C VAL A 209 -0.09 -1.60 26.59
N SER A 210 -1.32 -1.25 26.24
CA SER A 210 -2.50 -2.03 26.64
C SER A 210 -3.19 -2.71 25.47
N THR A 211 -2.57 -3.72 24.87
CA THR A 211 -3.29 -4.64 23.96
C THR A 211 -2.72 -6.06 24.03
N ALA A 212 -3.55 -7.09 24.24
CA ALA A 212 -3.10 -8.50 24.21
C ALA A 212 -2.56 -8.89 22.80
N ALA A 213 -1.80 -9.98 22.65
CA ALA A 213 -1.13 -10.35 21.39
C ALA A 213 -2.06 -10.48 20.15
N ALA A 214 -3.38 -10.60 20.36
CA ALA A 214 -4.40 -10.72 19.32
C ALA A 214 -5.20 -9.43 19.03
N GLU A 215 -4.77 -8.29 19.57
CA GLU A 215 -5.46 -7.00 19.47
C GLU A 215 -4.81 -6.02 18.47
N PRO A 216 -5.54 -4.96 18.04
CA PRO A 216 -5.02 -3.95 17.13
C PRO A 216 -3.70 -3.33 17.64
N LEU A 217 -2.79 -2.98 16.74
CA LEU A 217 -1.60 -2.19 17.12
C LEU A 217 -2.04 -0.75 17.37
N VAL A 218 -1.89 -0.26 18.60
CA VAL A 218 -2.20 1.14 18.95
C VAL A 218 -0.90 1.91 19.15
N LEU A 219 -0.73 2.98 18.39
CA LEU A 219 0.44 3.86 18.41
C LEU A 219 0.04 5.26 18.87
N GLU A 220 0.94 5.94 19.57
CA GLU A 220 0.78 7.36 19.86
C GLU A 220 0.47 8.17 18.58
N ALA A 221 -0.34 9.21 18.71
CA ALA A 221 -0.55 10.13 17.60
C ALA A 221 0.64 11.09 17.47
N ILE A 222 1.37 10.99 16.37
CA ILE A 222 2.39 11.99 16.02
C ILE A 222 1.73 13.14 15.28
N THR A 223 1.91 14.35 15.80
CA THR A 223 1.49 15.58 15.13
C THR A 223 2.56 15.99 14.13
N GLY A 224 2.17 16.15 12.86
CA GLY A 224 3.05 16.60 11.79
C GLY A 224 2.34 16.74 10.45
N ARG A 225 3.00 17.38 9.48
CA ARG A 225 2.54 17.47 8.08
C ARG A 225 3.14 16.32 7.27
N ARG A 226 2.35 15.62 6.44
CA ARG A 226 2.91 14.60 5.54
C ARG A 226 3.82 15.26 4.51
N ILE A 227 4.98 14.65 4.26
CA ILE A 227 5.93 15.16 3.25
C ILE A 227 5.30 15.14 1.85
N ALA A 228 4.40 14.20 1.58
CA ALA A 228 3.61 14.14 0.35
C ALA A 228 2.70 15.36 0.09
N ASP A 229 2.33 16.09 1.15
CA ASP A 229 1.41 17.22 1.05
C ASP A 229 2.16 18.56 0.92
N LEU A 230 3.49 18.54 0.86
CA LEU A 230 4.33 19.73 0.71
C LEU A 230 4.49 20.13 -0.77
N GLY A 231 4.50 21.44 -1.02
CA GLY A 231 4.67 22.03 -2.35
C GLY A 231 5.97 22.83 -2.50
N GLY A 232 6.38 23.08 -3.75
CA GLY A 232 7.52 23.95 -4.08
C GLY A 232 8.80 23.65 -3.30
N ARG A 233 9.43 24.70 -2.75
CA ARG A 233 10.67 24.60 -1.96
C ARG A 233 10.51 23.76 -0.70
N GLU A 234 9.35 23.78 -0.05
CA GLU A 234 9.09 22.95 1.14
C GLU A 234 9.15 21.46 0.81
N ALA A 235 8.74 21.05 -0.40
CA ALA A 235 8.81 19.66 -0.82
C ALA A 235 10.26 19.16 -0.89
N CYS A 236 11.19 19.95 -1.45
CA CYS A 236 12.61 19.60 -1.51
C CYS A 236 13.23 19.54 -0.10
N SER A 237 12.94 20.52 0.76
CA SER A 237 13.38 20.50 2.16
C SER A 237 12.83 19.29 2.93
N GLY A 238 11.54 18.96 2.76
CA GLY A 238 10.92 17.81 3.41
C GLY A 238 11.55 16.50 2.95
N VAL A 239 11.80 16.35 1.65
CA VAL A 239 12.47 15.19 1.07
C VAL A 239 13.94 15.07 1.52
N ALA A 240 14.66 16.17 1.67
CA ALA A 240 16.01 16.13 2.25
C ALA A 240 16.00 15.63 3.70
N ARG A 241 15.06 16.12 4.52
CA ARG A 241 14.90 15.63 5.90
C ARG A 241 14.50 14.15 5.94
N LEU A 242 13.71 13.69 4.97
CA LEU A 242 13.37 12.26 4.84
C LEU A 242 14.61 11.42 4.56
N GLY A 243 15.48 11.85 3.65
CA GLY A 243 16.76 11.17 3.38
C GLY A 243 17.63 11.07 4.63
N ALA A 244 17.77 12.17 5.37
CA ALA A 244 18.56 12.21 6.60
C ALA A 244 18.00 11.29 7.70
N ALA A 245 16.68 11.29 7.91
CA ALA A 245 16.03 10.42 8.88
C ALA A 245 16.05 8.94 8.46
N LEU A 246 16.04 8.65 7.15
CA LEU A 246 16.19 7.29 6.64
C LEU A 246 17.60 6.75 6.90
N ALA A 247 18.64 7.58 6.78
CA ALA A 247 20.00 7.18 7.13
C ALA A 247 20.12 6.78 8.60
N ASP A 248 19.52 7.56 9.52
CA ASP A 248 19.43 7.16 10.93
C ASP A 248 18.65 5.85 11.10
N PHE A 249 17.53 5.68 10.38
CA PHE A 249 16.74 4.45 10.43
C PHE A 249 17.55 3.22 9.97
N HIS A 250 18.35 3.37 8.91
CA HIS A 250 19.22 2.32 8.38
C HIS A 250 20.31 1.88 9.38
N SER A 251 20.74 2.76 10.29
CA SER A 251 21.68 2.43 11.36
C SER A 251 21.06 1.70 12.56
N LEU A 252 19.73 1.60 12.64
CA LEU A 252 19.07 0.85 13.71
C LEU A 252 19.37 -0.64 13.57
N THR A 253 19.37 -1.36 14.69
CA THR A 253 19.43 -2.82 14.67
C THR A 253 18.08 -3.37 14.24
N PRO A 254 17.99 -4.13 13.13
CA PRO A 254 16.74 -4.72 12.68
C PRO A 254 16.21 -5.73 13.73
N PRO A 255 14.88 -5.87 13.89
CA PRO A 255 14.31 -6.85 14.81
C PRO A 255 14.86 -8.27 14.58
N LYS A 256 15.11 -9.03 15.66
CA LYS A 256 15.51 -10.45 15.56
C LYS A 256 14.50 -11.21 14.70
N GLY A 257 14.99 -12.05 13.80
CA GLY A 257 14.14 -12.80 12.86
C GLY A 257 13.56 -11.98 11.70
N SER A 258 13.96 -10.71 11.52
CA SER A 258 13.58 -9.93 10.34
C SER A 258 14.00 -10.65 9.06
N SER A 259 13.06 -10.85 8.14
CA SER A 259 13.33 -11.45 6.85
C SER A 259 14.31 -10.59 6.05
N ARG A 260 15.20 -11.22 5.28
CA ARG A 260 15.95 -10.54 4.23
C ARG A 260 14.96 -9.97 3.22
N PHE A 261 15.21 -8.76 2.74
CA PHE A 261 14.51 -8.21 1.59
C PHE A 261 14.79 -9.09 0.37
N ASN A 262 13.74 -9.58 -0.29
CA ASN A 262 13.86 -10.57 -1.36
C ASN A 262 13.11 -10.19 -2.64
N ARG A 263 12.48 -9.01 -2.71
CA ARG A 263 11.66 -8.63 -3.88
C ARG A 263 12.47 -8.48 -5.17
N TYR A 264 13.77 -8.22 -5.04
CA TYR A 264 14.70 -8.08 -6.17
C TYR A 264 15.55 -9.33 -6.40
N ASP A 265 15.20 -10.45 -5.76
CA ASP A 265 15.83 -11.73 -6.08
C ASP A 265 15.52 -12.09 -7.56
N PRO A 266 16.48 -12.67 -8.31
CA PRO A 266 16.33 -12.96 -9.73
C PRO A 266 15.02 -13.70 -10.08
N GLU A 267 14.67 -14.71 -9.30
CA GLU A 267 13.44 -15.50 -9.48
C GLU A 267 12.17 -14.64 -9.37
N ARG A 268 12.17 -13.65 -8.46
CA ARG A 268 11.03 -12.76 -8.27
C ARG A 268 10.95 -11.67 -9.33
N LEU A 269 12.09 -11.19 -9.82
CA LEU A 269 12.17 -10.27 -10.95
C LEU A 269 11.66 -10.96 -12.22
N ALA A 270 12.11 -12.19 -12.49
CA ALA A 270 11.62 -13.01 -13.59
C ALA A 270 10.10 -13.26 -13.49
N ALA A 271 9.61 -13.68 -12.32
CA ALA A 271 8.18 -13.87 -12.10
C ALA A 271 7.36 -12.58 -12.27
N ALA A 272 7.92 -11.42 -11.92
CA ALA A 272 7.29 -10.13 -12.15
C ALA A 272 7.21 -9.78 -13.64
N ALA A 273 8.31 -9.97 -14.39
CA ALA A 273 8.32 -9.75 -15.84
C ALA A 273 7.35 -10.67 -16.58
N GLU A 274 7.29 -11.95 -16.23
CA GLU A 274 6.34 -12.89 -16.84
C GLU A 274 4.89 -12.51 -16.53
N LEU A 275 4.59 -12.06 -15.31
CA LEU A 275 3.24 -11.56 -15.01
C LEU A 275 2.91 -10.30 -15.82
N LEU A 276 3.85 -9.39 -16.02
CA LEU A 276 3.67 -8.23 -16.89
C LEU A 276 3.48 -8.64 -18.35
N ALA A 277 4.25 -9.61 -18.84
CA ALA A 277 4.14 -10.11 -20.21
C ALA A 277 2.77 -10.76 -20.48
N GLN A 278 2.25 -11.53 -19.52
CA GLN A 278 0.92 -12.14 -19.62
C GLN A 278 -0.19 -11.09 -19.55
N ALA A 279 -0.10 -10.18 -18.57
CA ALA A 279 -1.15 -9.18 -18.35
C ALA A 279 -1.16 -8.06 -19.41
N CYS A 280 0.00 -7.70 -19.95
CA CYS A 280 0.21 -6.61 -20.88
C CYS A 280 1.15 -7.05 -22.02
N PRO A 281 0.68 -7.85 -23.00
CA PRO A 281 1.53 -8.43 -24.05
C PRO A 281 2.40 -7.42 -24.81
N ARG A 282 1.92 -6.18 -24.98
CA ARG A 282 2.64 -5.09 -25.65
C ARG A 282 3.96 -4.67 -24.99
N VAL A 283 4.18 -5.02 -23.71
CA VAL A 283 5.44 -4.73 -22.99
C VAL A 283 6.22 -5.99 -22.63
N ALA A 284 5.82 -7.15 -23.16
CA ALA A 284 6.39 -8.43 -22.79
C ALA A 284 7.90 -8.49 -23.09
N ARG A 285 8.29 -8.02 -24.28
CA ARG A 285 9.69 -7.99 -24.71
C ARG A 285 10.52 -7.09 -23.81
N GLU A 286 10.07 -5.86 -23.57
CA GLU A 286 10.75 -4.88 -22.74
C GLU A 286 10.91 -5.36 -21.29
N ALA A 287 9.89 -6.02 -20.74
CA ALA A 287 9.94 -6.57 -19.38
C ALA A 287 10.96 -7.72 -19.25
N ARG A 288 10.99 -8.63 -20.23
CA ARG A 288 11.94 -9.75 -20.26
C ARG A 288 13.38 -9.26 -20.44
N THR A 289 13.61 -8.38 -21.42
CA THR A 289 14.94 -7.79 -21.65
C THR A 289 15.46 -7.05 -20.42
N LEU A 290 14.60 -6.31 -19.71
CA LEU A 290 15.01 -5.63 -18.47
C LEU A 290 15.44 -6.62 -17.38
N VAL A 291 14.77 -7.77 -17.23
CA VAL A 291 15.20 -8.81 -16.29
C VAL A 291 16.52 -9.43 -16.69
N ASP A 292 16.74 -9.69 -17.98
CA ASP A 292 18.01 -10.21 -18.48
C ASP A 292 19.16 -9.22 -18.20
N GLU A 293 18.93 -7.92 -18.42
CA GLU A 293 19.89 -6.86 -18.11
C GLU A 293 20.17 -6.75 -16.60
N LEU A 294 19.14 -6.80 -15.76
CA LEU A 294 19.27 -6.84 -14.30
C LEU A 294 20.02 -8.09 -13.82
N GLY A 295 19.90 -9.22 -14.52
CA GLY A 295 20.55 -10.48 -14.19
C GLY A 295 22.05 -10.53 -14.53
N ARG A 296 22.54 -9.65 -15.42
CA ARG A 296 23.98 -9.55 -15.76
C ARG A 296 24.82 -8.89 -14.68
N VAL A 297 24.17 -8.19 -13.77
CA VAL A 297 24.80 -7.34 -12.78
C VAL A 297 24.17 -7.63 -11.42
N GLU A 298 24.94 -8.15 -10.48
CA GLU A 298 24.45 -8.32 -9.11
C GLU A 298 25.06 -7.23 -8.21
N PRO A 299 24.25 -6.42 -7.51
CA PRO A 299 24.79 -5.47 -6.55
C PRO A 299 25.45 -6.18 -5.36
N SER A 300 26.40 -5.49 -4.73
CA SER A 300 27.00 -5.92 -3.46
C SER A 300 25.92 -6.21 -2.42
N ARG A 301 26.08 -7.30 -1.66
CA ARG A 301 25.11 -7.79 -0.69
C ARG A 301 25.41 -7.37 0.76
N GLU A 302 26.47 -6.58 1.01
CA GLU A 302 26.93 -6.23 2.37
C GLU A 302 27.53 -4.82 2.48
N PRO A 303 27.43 -4.15 3.65
CA PRO A 303 26.72 -4.58 4.87
C PRO A 303 25.20 -4.34 4.81
N LEU A 304 24.43 -5.17 5.50
CA LEU A 304 22.96 -5.10 5.53
C LEU A 304 22.48 -4.04 6.52
N ALA A 305 21.61 -3.13 6.05
CA ALA A 305 20.93 -2.13 6.85
C ALA A 305 19.56 -2.62 7.37
N CYS A 306 19.03 -1.92 8.38
CA CYS A 306 17.62 -2.02 8.75
C CYS A 306 16.77 -1.22 7.75
N LEU A 307 16.10 -1.93 6.83
CA LEU A 307 15.28 -1.29 5.80
C LEU A 307 13.89 -1.01 6.34
N HIS A 308 13.34 0.14 6.00
CA HIS A 308 11.93 0.47 6.17
C HIS A 308 11.06 -0.36 5.20
N GLY A 309 11.51 -0.56 3.96
CA GLY A 309 10.84 -1.38 2.94
C GLY A 309 9.58 -0.78 2.31
N ASP A 310 9.22 0.47 2.62
CA ASP A 310 8.11 1.21 1.98
C ASP A 310 8.35 2.73 2.02
N VAL A 311 9.58 3.15 1.71
CA VAL A 311 9.96 4.57 1.76
C VAL A 311 9.21 5.36 0.69
N HIS A 312 8.33 6.25 1.14
CA HIS A 312 7.64 7.19 0.27
C HIS A 312 7.19 8.43 1.04
N PRO A 313 6.96 9.59 0.38
CA PRO A 313 6.57 10.84 1.04
C PRO A 313 5.31 10.76 1.91
N LYS A 314 4.39 9.81 1.67
CA LYS A 314 3.18 9.63 2.50
C LYS A 314 3.46 8.90 3.84
N ASN A 315 4.64 8.30 4.00
CA ASN A 315 5.09 7.56 5.20
C ASN A 315 6.09 8.38 6.02
N GLY A 316 6.39 9.62 5.61
CA GLY A 316 7.17 10.57 6.39
C GLY A 316 6.30 11.75 6.82
N LEU A 317 6.35 12.09 8.11
CA LEU A 317 5.69 13.28 8.68
C LEU A 317 6.76 14.26 9.17
N LEU A 318 6.68 15.52 8.75
CA LEU A 318 7.44 16.59 9.39
C LEU A 318 6.82 16.92 10.75
N ALA A 319 7.52 16.51 11.81
CA ALA A 319 7.16 16.72 13.21
C ALA A 319 8.17 17.70 13.84
N GLY A 320 7.98 18.99 13.59
CA GLY A 320 8.95 20.04 13.91
C GLY A 320 10.19 19.94 13.02
N THR A 321 11.37 19.82 13.62
CA THR A 321 12.65 19.61 12.92
C THR A 321 12.88 18.16 12.48
N ARG A 322 12.08 17.23 13.01
CA ARG A 322 12.23 15.78 12.82
C ARG A 322 11.31 15.23 11.74
N VAL A 323 11.67 14.07 11.21
CA VAL A 323 10.79 13.23 10.40
C VAL A 323 10.35 12.05 11.24
N ALA A 324 9.03 11.91 11.38
CA ALA A 324 8.45 10.67 11.87
C ALA A 324 8.21 9.69 10.72
N LEU A 325 8.78 8.50 10.82
CA LEU A 325 8.54 7.40 9.88
C LEU A 325 7.39 6.53 10.38
N ILE A 326 6.46 6.20 9.49
CA ILE A 326 5.27 5.40 9.78
C ILE A 326 5.13 4.23 8.79
N ASP A 327 4.26 3.27 9.12
CA ASP A 327 4.05 2.04 8.32
C ASP A 327 5.30 1.13 8.27
N LEU A 328 5.81 0.76 9.46
CA LEU A 328 7.01 -0.08 9.64
C LEU A 328 6.75 -1.59 9.42
N ASP A 329 5.56 -1.96 8.93
CA ASP A 329 5.18 -3.38 8.76
C ASP A 329 6.10 -4.14 7.79
N LYS A 330 6.74 -3.41 6.86
CA LYS A 330 7.61 -3.98 5.83
C LYS A 330 9.09 -3.95 6.21
N THR A 331 9.41 -3.63 7.47
CA THR A 331 10.80 -3.62 7.94
C THR A 331 11.47 -4.96 7.65
N SER A 332 12.67 -4.88 7.10
CA SER A 332 13.46 -6.03 6.67
C SER A 332 14.95 -5.73 6.75
N ARG A 333 15.80 -6.69 6.37
CA ARG A 333 17.25 -6.53 6.30
C ARG A 333 17.69 -6.57 4.83
N GLY A 334 18.55 -5.65 4.41
CA GLY A 334 18.96 -5.58 3.00
C GLY A 334 19.95 -4.44 2.74
N ASP A 335 20.39 -4.30 1.50
CA ASP A 335 21.17 -3.14 1.04
C ASP A 335 20.32 -1.86 1.22
N ALA A 336 20.91 -0.81 1.80
CA ALA A 336 20.30 0.51 1.92
C ALA A 336 19.81 1.07 0.56
N ALA A 337 20.47 0.68 -0.54
CA ALA A 337 20.08 1.02 -1.89
C ALA A 337 18.67 0.55 -2.26
N VAL A 338 18.13 -0.47 -1.59
CA VAL A 338 16.74 -0.92 -1.78
C VAL A 338 15.75 0.20 -1.47
N ASP A 339 15.88 0.83 -0.31
CA ASP A 339 14.95 1.88 0.12
C ASP A 339 15.17 3.17 -0.69
N LEU A 340 16.44 3.50 -0.99
CA LEU A 340 16.79 4.64 -1.83
C LEU A 340 16.26 4.48 -3.26
N GLY A 341 16.52 3.34 -3.90
CA GLY A 341 16.05 3.03 -5.25
C GLY A 341 14.53 2.96 -5.34
N SER A 342 13.87 2.44 -4.29
CA SER A 342 12.40 2.45 -4.21
C SER A 342 11.84 3.88 -4.22
N PHE A 343 12.45 4.80 -3.46
CA PHE A 343 12.05 6.21 -3.47
C PHE A 343 12.33 6.90 -4.81
N LEU A 344 13.51 6.68 -5.41
CA LEU A 344 13.86 7.26 -6.71
C LEU A 344 12.95 6.73 -7.84
N SER A 345 12.59 5.44 -7.80
CA SER A 345 11.65 4.85 -8.75
C SER A 345 10.26 5.47 -8.65
N LEU A 346 9.84 5.89 -7.46
CA LEU A 346 8.57 6.60 -7.27
C LEU A 346 8.61 7.98 -7.93
N LEU A 347 9.72 8.73 -7.81
CA LEU A 347 9.86 10.02 -8.49
C LEU A 347 9.85 9.87 -10.01
N SER A 348 10.57 8.86 -10.53
CA SER A 348 10.56 8.52 -11.96
C SER A 348 9.14 8.15 -12.42
N TYR A 349 8.42 7.35 -11.63
CA TYR A 349 7.03 7.00 -11.90
C TYR A 349 6.12 8.21 -11.95
N GLU A 350 6.17 9.12 -10.97
CA GLU A 350 5.33 10.33 -10.98
C GLU A 350 5.67 11.26 -12.17
N ARG A 351 6.94 11.35 -12.59
CA ARG A 351 7.31 12.05 -13.85
C ARG A 351 6.70 11.37 -15.06
N VAL A 352 6.85 10.04 -15.19
CA VAL A 352 6.30 9.30 -16.34
C VAL A 352 4.79 9.48 -16.45
N LEU A 353 4.09 9.74 -15.34
CA LEU A 353 2.66 10.05 -15.29
C LEU A 353 2.29 11.54 -15.45
N ASP A 354 3.25 12.40 -15.77
CA ASP A 354 3.11 13.87 -15.85
C ASP A 354 2.58 14.52 -14.55
N ARG A 355 2.78 13.87 -13.40
CA ARG A 355 2.43 14.39 -12.07
C ARG A 355 3.55 15.14 -11.40
N LEU A 356 4.75 15.07 -11.99
CA LEU A 356 5.94 15.73 -11.50
C LEU A 356 6.75 16.24 -12.70
N ALA A 357 7.05 17.54 -12.71
CA ALA A 357 7.87 18.11 -13.77
C ALA A 357 9.31 17.51 -13.72
N PRO A 358 10.00 17.34 -14.86
CA PRO A 358 11.35 16.80 -14.87
C PRO A 358 12.36 17.58 -14.00
N ALA A 359 12.22 18.90 -13.93
CA ALA A 359 13.06 19.74 -13.07
C ALA A 359 12.82 19.45 -11.58
N ASP A 360 11.56 19.28 -11.18
CA ASP A 360 11.18 18.94 -9.80
C ASP A 360 11.62 17.52 -9.42
N GLU A 361 11.54 16.57 -10.36
CA GLU A 361 12.08 15.23 -10.16
C GLU A 361 13.58 15.30 -9.83
N ARG A 362 14.37 15.96 -10.69
CA ARG A 362 15.82 16.12 -10.47
C ARG A 362 16.12 16.82 -9.15
N ALA A 363 15.40 17.88 -8.83
CA ALA A 363 15.56 18.61 -7.57
C ALA A 363 15.29 17.72 -6.36
N ARG A 364 14.18 16.96 -6.36
CA ARG A 364 13.81 16.07 -5.25
C ARG A 364 14.75 14.88 -5.11
N ARG A 365 15.20 14.27 -6.22
CA ARG A 365 16.21 13.19 -6.20
C ARG A 365 17.49 13.67 -5.53
N ARG A 366 18.01 14.82 -5.97
CA ARG A 366 19.21 15.44 -5.38
C ARG A 366 19.01 15.75 -3.91
N SER A 367 17.94 16.44 -3.53
CA SER A 367 17.67 16.79 -2.13
C SER A 367 17.57 15.55 -1.23
N PHE A 368 16.93 14.48 -1.70
CA PHE A 368 16.82 13.22 -0.96
C PHE A 368 18.19 12.59 -0.68
N LEU A 369 19.00 12.44 -1.74
CA LEU A 369 20.30 11.81 -1.66
C LEU A 369 21.31 12.66 -0.87
N GLU A 370 21.31 13.98 -1.05
CA GLU A 370 22.10 14.91 -0.23
C GLU A 370 21.70 14.84 1.24
N GLY A 371 20.40 14.75 1.52
CA GLY A 371 19.89 14.58 2.88
C GLY A 371 20.40 13.30 3.54
N TYR A 372 20.37 12.19 2.80
CA TYR A 372 20.91 10.91 3.25
C TYR A 372 22.43 10.97 3.47
N ALA A 373 23.17 11.53 2.50
CA ALA A 373 24.63 11.63 2.50
C ALA A 373 25.21 12.45 3.65
N ARG A 374 24.43 13.37 4.23
CA ARG A 374 24.83 14.15 5.42
C ARG A 374 24.94 13.30 6.69
N VAL A 375 24.36 12.11 6.70
CA VAL A 375 24.23 11.27 7.91
C VAL A 375 24.85 9.89 7.70
N GLY A 376 24.68 9.30 6.52
CA GLY A 376 25.25 8.00 6.19
C GLY A 376 25.89 7.98 4.80
N SER A 377 26.63 6.92 4.50
CA SER A 377 27.29 6.75 3.19
C SER A 377 26.29 6.33 2.12
N LEU A 378 26.31 7.02 0.97
CA LEU A 378 25.52 6.61 -0.18
C LEU A 378 26.09 5.32 -0.79
N PRO A 379 25.23 4.41 -1.28
CA PRO A 379 25.65 3.35 -2.18
C PRO A 379 26.30 3.93 -3.44
N GLY A 380 27.19 3.16 -4.07
CA GLY A 380 27.80 3.54 -5.33
C GLY A 380 26.75 3.85 -6.42
N PRO A 381 27.04 4.76 -7.37
CA PRO A 381 26.08 5.19 -8.39
C PRO A 381 25.44 4.03 -9.15
N HIS A 382 26.25 3.06 -9.58
CA HIS A 382 25.79 1.85 -10.26
C HIS A 382 24.83 1.00 -9.41
N THR A 383 25.14 0.74 -8.14
CA THR A 383 24.25 0.02 -7.19
C THR A 383 22.91 0.73 -7.05
N LEU A 384 22.91 2.06 -6.97
CA LEU A 384 21.71 2.86 -6.85
C LEU A 384 20.86 2.84 -8.13
N ARG A 385 21.49 2.91 -9.31
CA ARG A 385 20.81 2.77 -10.60
C ARG A 385 20.16 1.39 -10.76
N TRP A 386 20.88 0.32 -10.44
CA TRP A 386 20.35 -1.04 -10.47
C TRP A 386 19.13 -1.21 -9.56
N HIS A 387 19.21 -0.76 -8.30
CA HIS A 387 18.09 -0.87 -7.37
C HIS A 387 16.88 -0.02 -7.79
N THR A 388 17.13 1.14 -8.42
CA THR A 388 16.06 1.98 -8.96
C THR A 388 15.38 1.28 -10.15
N ALA A 389 16.13 0.66 -11.06
CA ALA A 389 15.60 -0.11 -12.18
C ALA A 389 14.80 -1.34 -11.72
N ALA A 390 15.32 -2.11 -10.75
CA ALA A 390 14.62 -3.23 -10.14
C ALA A 390 13.31 -2.78 -9.46
N ALA A 391 13.31 -1.64 -8.78
CA ALA A 391 12.12 -1.05 -8.17
C ALA A 391 11.08 -0.60 -9.21
N LEU A 392 11.50 -0.01 -10.34
CA LEU A 392 10.62 0.37 -11.44
C LEU A 392 9.86 -0.85 -11.98
N LEU A 393 10.52 -2.00 -12.12
CA LEU A 393 9.91 -3.26 -12.54
C LEU A 393 9.02 -3.88 -11.44
N ALA A 394 9.63 -4.29 -10.32
CA ALA A 394 8.99 -5.14 -9.32
C ALA A 394 7.94 -4.38 -8.46
N GLU A 395 8.09 -3.05 -8.37
CA GLU A 395 7.19 -2.20 -7.59
C GLU A 395 6.27 -1.40 -8.50
N GLN A 396 6.80 -0.50 -9.34
CA GLN A 396 6.00 0.51 -10.02
C GLN A 396 5.18 -0.06 -11.19
N ALA A 397 5.82 -0.78 -12.11
CA ALA A 397 5.16 -1.46 -13.23
C ALA A 397 4.16 -2.49 -12.70
N MET A 398 4.59 -3.35 -11.79
CA MET A 398 3.71 -4.34 -11.16
C MET A 398 2.56 -3.71 -10.36
N ARG A 399 2.75 -2.55 -9.72
CA ARG A 399 1.68 -1.82 -9.01
C ARG A 399 0.65 -1.27 -10.00
N THR A 400 1.08 -0.81 -11.17
CA THR A 400 0.21 -0.35 -12.25
C THR A 400 -0.76 -1.43 -12.69
N VAL A 401 -0.26 -2.66 -12.92
CA VAL A 401 -1.11 -3.81 -13.28
C VAL A 401 -1.92 -4.31 -12.09
N ARG A 402 -1.31 -4.55 -10.93
CA ARG A 402 -2.01 -5.08 -9.73
C ARG A 402 -3.12 -4.18 -9.21
N GLN A 403 -3.07 -2.88 -9.49
CA GLN A 403 -4.10 -1.93 -9.10
C GLN A 403 -4.94 -1.43 -10.28
N ILE A 404 -4.71 -1.95 -11.49
CA ILE A 404 -5.37 -1.54 -12.74
C ILE A 404 -5.45 -0.01 -12.82
N ARG A 405 -4.28 0.63 -12.78
CA ARG A 405 -4.15 2.09 -12.82
C ARG A 405 -4.33 2.56 -14.25
N THR A 406 -5.55 2.94 -14.60
CA THR A 406 -5.94 3.30 -15.96
C THR A 406 -5.16 4.47 -16.55
N ASP A 407 -4.67 5.38 -15.71
CA ASP A 407 -3.79 6.50 -16.05
C ASP A 407 -2.35 6.07 -16.35
N ALA A 408 -1.88 5.01 -15.68
CA ALA A 408 -0.50 4.55 -15.75
C ALA A 408 -0.31 3.37 -16.70
N LEU A 409 -1.35 2.56 -16.94
CA LEU A 409 -1.31 1.44 -17.86
C LEU A 409 -0.79 1.88 -19.23
N PRO A 410 -1.33 2.92 -19.90
CA PRO A 410 -0.83 3.35 -21.21
C PRO A 410 0.65 3.76 -21.27
N ARG A 411 1.30 3.99 -20.11
CA ARG A 411 2.67 4.52 -20.01
C ARG A 411 3.68 3.47 -19.51
N LEU A 412 3.26 2.21 -19.42
CA LEU A 412 4.07 1.12 -18.88
C LEU A 412 5.35 0.86 -19.69
N ASP A 413 5.28 1.00 -21.02
CA ASP A 413 6.40 0.95 -21.96
C ASP A 413 7.45 2.02 -21.64
N ARG A 414 7.03 3.27 -21.43
CA ARG A 414 7.92 4.37 -21.00
C ARG A 414 8.57 4.06 -19.66
N LEU A 415 7.80 3.52 -18.70
CA LEU A 415 8.32 3.16 -17.39
C LEU A 415 9.43 2.10 -17.45
N LEU A 416 9.27 1.09 -18.31
CA LEU A 416 10.28 0.05 -18.52
C LEU A 416 11.49 0.58 -19.30
N ALA A 417 11.27 1.44 -20.30
CA ALA A 417 12.35 2.10 -21.03
C ALA A 417 13.19 3.00 -20.09
N ASP A 418 12.56 3.72 -19.18
CA ASP A 418 13.25 4.51 -18.15
C ASP A 418 14.11 3.63 -17.25
N ALA A 419 13.63 2.43 -16.89
CA ALA A 419 14.39 1.48 -16.08
C ALA A 419 15.64 0.96 -16.81
N ARG A 420 15.51 0.65 -18.11
CA ARG A 420 16.64 0.18 -18.93
C ARG A 420 17.72 1.24 -19.12
N ARG A 421 17.33 2.51 -19.36
CA ARG A 421 18.29 3.62 -19.47
C ARG A 421 19.19 3.78 -18.24
N LEU A 422 18.66 3.53 -17.04
CA LEU A 422 19.46 3.55 -15.81
C LEU A 422 20.59 2.50 -15.81
N LEU A 423 20.40 1.38 -16.50
CA LEU A 423 21.41 0.32 -16.62
C LEU A 423 22.43 0.60 -17.74
N GLU A 424 22.06 1.42 -18.73
CA GLU A 424 22.93 1.81 -19.85
C GLU A 424 23.86 2.98 -19.51
N GLU A 425 23.47 3.85 -18.56
CA GLU A 425 24.28 4.96 -18.06
C GLU A 425 25.60 4.45 -17.47
N ARG A 426 26.71 4.77 -18.16
CA ARG A 426 28.07 4.55 -17.65
C ARG A 426 28.40 5.61 -16.61
N ASP A 427 29.22 5.24 -15.64
CA ASP A 427 29.79 6.22 -14.71
C ASP A 427 30.75 7.10 -15.52
N ASP A 428 30.42 8.38 -15.69
CA ASP A 428 31.41 9.38 -16.10
C ASP A 428 32.43 9.44 -14.96
N GLY A 429 33.66 9.01 -15.25
CA GLY A 429 34.74 8.78 -14.30
C GLY A 429 35.23 10.01 -13.55
#